data_AF-A0A956BE20-F1
#
_entry.id   AF-A0A956BE20-F1
#
_cell.length_a   1.000
_cell.length_b   1.000
_cell.length_c   1.000
_cell.angle_alpha   90.00
_cell.angle_beta   90.00
_cell.angle_gamma   90.00
#
_symmetry.space_group_name_H-M   'P 1'
#
loop_
_entity.id
_entity.type
_entity.pdbx_description
1 polymer ?
#
loop_
_entity_poly.entity_id
_entity_poly.type
_entity_poly.pdbx_seq_one_letter_code
_entity_poly.pdbx_strand_id
1 'polypeptide(L)'
;MSARRWALVGLAGTATLGLLLRLSWAGVGGLPLTDHPGWLRHAHSHLGYYAFIFPGLWWAWRGGWRPTGPLLHVYAVASFATAVAFALQGYALGSILGSTLVAVVWGVFAWRAGFTRWLRGDWEHAVAPAIVLALCFVPPVAVFTRKDPALAQALVRTFLSLLLVGAALPVCVGRGGAPGVLWLPAATLAALGGG
;
A
#
# COMPACT_ATOMS: atom_id res chain seq x y z
N MET A 1 -17.88 -3.95 -9.26
CA MET A 1 -17.81 -4.04 -7.78
C MET A 1 -17.42 -2.70 -7.16
N SER A 2 -17.89 -2.41 -5.94
CA SER A 2 -17.56 -1.18 -5.20
C SER A 2 -16.27 -1.33 -4.38
N ALA A 3 -15.70 -0.21 -3.93
CA ALA A 3 -14.48 -0.19 -3.11
C ALA A 3 -14.63 -1.01 -1.81
N ARG A 4 -15.79 -0.92 -1.14
CA ARG A 4 -16.13 -1.75 0.02
C ARG A 4 -16.05 -3.24 -0.29
N ARG A 5 -16.63 -3.69 -1.42
CA ARG A 5 -16.60 -5.12 -1.79
C ARG A 5 -15.17 -5.59 -2.06
N TRP A 6 -14.38 -4.80 -2.78
CA TRP A 6 -12.97 -5.10 -3.00
C TRP A 6 -12.16 -5.16 -1.71
N ALA A 7 -12.40 -4.22 -0.77
CA ALA A 7 -11.77 -4.23 0.54
C ALA A 7 -12.07 -5.53 1.31
N LEU A 8 -13.33 -5.99 1.31
CA LEU A 8 -13.72 -7.23 1.99
C LEU A 8 -13.09 -8.47 1.36
N VAL A 9 -13.02 -8.53 0.02
CA VAL A 9 -12.34 -9.63 -0.69
C VAL A 9 -10.83 -9.59 -0.40
N GLY A 10 -10.23 -8.40 -0.39
CA GLY A 10 -8.83 -8.20 -0.01
C GLY A 10 -8.56 -8.62 1.43
N LEU A 11 -9.46 -8.31 2.36
CA LEU A 11 -9.37 -8.74 3.76
C LEU A 11 -9.40 -10.26 3.87
N ALA A 12 -10.35 -10.90 3.21
CA ALA A 12 -10.46 -12.36 3.18
C ALA A 12 -9.18 -13.00 2.62
N GLY A 13 -8.70 -12.51 1.47
CA GLY A 13 -7.44 -13.01 0.89
C GLY A 13 -6.24 -12.77 1.80
N THR A 14 -6.14 -11.60 2.44
CA THR A 14 -5.05 -11.27 3.36
C THR A 14 -5.08 -12.18 4.58
N ALA A 15 -6.25 -12.42 5.17
CA ALA A 15 -6.44 -13.34 6.29
C ALA A 15 -6.04 -14.78 5.90
N THR A 16 -6.43 -15.25 4.71
CA THR A 16 -6.03 -16.56 4.18
C THR A 16 -4.52 -16.67 4.06
N LEU A 17 -3.84 -15.69 3.44
CA LEU A 17 -2.38 -15.70 3.33
C LEU A 17 -1.71 -15.63 4.72
N GLY A 18 -2.31 -14.91 5.67
CA GLY A 18 -1.84 -14.83 7.05
C GLY A 18 -1.96 -16.16 7.79
N LEU A 19 -3.04 -16.91 7.55
CA LEU A 19 -3.21 -18.26 8.08
C LEU A 19 -2.16 -19.22 7.49
N LEU A 20 -1.97 -19.18 6.16
CA LEU A 20 -0.95 -20.01 5.50
C LEU A 20 0.47 -19.69 6.01
N LEU A 21 0.79 -18.42 6.28
CA LEU A 21 2.05 -18.03 6.91
C LEU A 21 2.24 -18.64 8.29
N ARG A 22 1.19 -18.61 9.12
CA ARG A 22 1.22 -19.22 10.46
C ARG A 22 1.45 -20.72 10.39
N LEU A 23 0.79 -21.39 9.44
CA LEU A 23 0.96 -22.84 9.23
C LEU A 23 2.39 -23.17 8.75
N SER A 24 2.92 -22.39 7.79
CA SER A 24 4.31 -22.53 7.31
C SER A 24 5.32 -22.38 8.46
N TRP A 25 5.17 -21.36 9.31
CA TRP A 25 6.05 -21.17 10.47
C TRP A 25 5.84 -22.20 11.59
N ALA A 26 4.67 -22.82 11.68
CA ALA A 26 4.41 -23.94 12.57
C ALA A 26 5.00 -25.27 12.05
N GLY A 27 5.66 -25.28 10.89
CA GLY A 27 6.26 -26.48 10.30
C GLY A 27 5.25 -27.41 9.62
N VAL A 28 4.02 -26.93 9.37
CA VAL A 28 3.01 -27.69 8.61
C VAL A 28 3.38 -27.62 7.12
N GLY A 29 4.11 -28.63 6.66
CA GLY A 29 4.51 -28.78 5.25
C GLY A 29 3.46 -29.46 4.37
N GLY A 30 3.71 -29.51 3.06
CA GLY A 30 2.85 -30.19 2.08
C GLY A 30 1.65 -29.39 1.59
N LEU A 31 1.51 -28.13 2.01
CA LEU A 31 0.52 -27.19 1.50
C LEU A 31 1.13 -26.34 0.37
N PRO A 32 0.34 -25.93 -0.64
CA PRO A 32 0.83 -25.01 -1.66
C PRO A 32 1.38 -23.73 -1.03
N LEU A 33 2.52 -23.25 -1.53
CA LEU A 33 3.15 -21.96 -1.17
C LEU A 33 3.80 -21.89 0.23
N THR A 34 3.74 -22.96 1.05
CA THR A 34 4.35 -22.95 2.40
C THR A 34 5.86 -23.13 2.41
N ASP A 35 6.45 -23.57 1.29
CA ASP A 35 7.89 -23.84 1.16
C ASP A 35 8.73 -22.55 1.04
N HIS A 36 8.07 -21.42 0.76
CA HIS A 36 8.71 -20.11 0.60
C HIS A 36 8.02 -19.05 1.47
N PRO A 37 8.18 -19.11 2.82
CA PRO A 37 7.52 -18.18 3.73
C PRO A 37 7.86 -16.70 3.46
N GLY A 38 9.06 -16.41 2.92
CA GLY A 38 9.43 -15.07 2.51
C GLY A 38 8.53 -14.50 1.40
N TRP A 39 8.24 -15.30 0.37
CA TRP A 39 7.38 -14.94 -0.75
C TRP A 39 5.94 -14.76 -0.32
N LEU A 40 5.45 -15.70 0.49
CA LEU A 40 4.11 -15.64 1.05
C LEU A 40 3.93 -14.40 1.95
N ARG A 41 4.97 -14.01 2.68
CA ARG A 41 4.98 -12.76 3.48
C ARG A 41 4.87 -11.53 2.60
N HIS A 42 5.57 -11.49 1.47
CA HIS A 42 5.43 -10.39 0.50
C HIS A 42 4.02 -10.32 -0.08
N ALA A 43 3.44 -11.47 -0.45
CA ALA A 43 2.08 -11.55 -0.95
C ALA A 43 1.05 -11.08 0.09
N HIS A 44 1.17 -11.56 1.33
CA HIS A 44 0.29 -11.17 2.44
C HIS A 44 0.34 -9.66 2.69
N SER A 45 1.54 -9.09 2.84
CA SER A 45 1.70 -7.65 3.05
C SER A 45 1.16 -6.85 1.88
N HIS A 46 1.51 -7.21 0.64
CA HIS A 46 1.03 -6.51 -0.55
C HIS A 46 -0.52 -6.53 -0.61
N LEU A 47 -1.13 -7.69 -0.42
CA LEU A 47 -2.58 -7.82 -0.47
C LEU A 47 -3.27 -7.04 0.69
N GLY A 48 -2.70 -7.09 1.89
CA GLY A 48 -3.20 -6.36 3.05
C GLY A 48 -3.21 -4.86 2.85
N TYR A 49 -2.11 -4.30 2.32
CA TYR A 49 -2.07 -2.88 1.97
C TYR A 49 -3.03 -2.58 0.82
N TYR A 50 -2.79 -3.16 -0.35
CA TYR A 50 -3.36 -2.67 -1.60
C TYR A 50 -4.75 -3.23 -1.93
N ALA A 51 -5.11 -4.43 -1.46
CA ALA A 51 -6.46 -4.95 -1.71
C ALA A 51 -7.43 -4.72 -0.54
N PHE A 52 -6.92 -4.49 0.68
CA PHE A 52 -7.76 -4.23 1.85
C PHE A 52 -7.72 -2.77 2.32
N ILE A 53 -6.57 -2.31 2.82
CA ILE A 53 -6.47 -0.99 3.48
C ILE A 53 -6.87 0.12 2.51
N PHE A 54 -6.25 0.23 1.33
CA PHE A 54 -6.51 1.36 0.42
C PHE A 54 -7.92 1.40 -0.17
N PRO A 55 -8.52 0.30 -0.63
CA PRO A 55 -9.94 0.27 -0.97
C PRO A 55 -10.84 0.65 0.21
N GLY A 56 -10.48 0.26 1.43
CA GLY A 56 -11.12 0.72 2.67
C GLY A 56 -11.01 2.24 2.85
N LEU A 57 -9.84 2.82 2.64
CA LEU A 57 -9.61 4.26 2.68
C LEU A 57 -10.44 5.00 1.64
N TRP A 58 -10.48 4.53 0.39
CA TRP A 58 -11.32 5.13 -0.65
C TRP A 58 -12.81 5.02 -0.32
N TRP A 59 -13.24 3.92 0.31
CA TRP A 59 -14.61 3.80 0.78
C TRP A 59 -14.94 4.83 1.88
N ALA A 60 -14.04 5.03 2.84
CA ALA A 60 -14.19 6.02 3.90
C ALA A 60 -13.95 7.48 3.43
N TRP A 61 -13.28 7.68 2.30
CA TRP A 61 -12.88 8.98 1.77
C TRP A 61 -14.08 9.91 1.51
N ARG A 62 -13.98 11.12 2.07
CA ARG A 62 -14.96 12.21 1.93
C ARG A 62 -14.42 13.43 1.17
N GLY A 63 -13.12 13.49 0.88
CA GLY A 63 -12.44 14.59 0.20
C GLY A 63 -12.68 14.66 -1.33
N GLY A 64 -13.83 14.19 -1.81
CA GLY A 64 -14.21 14.29 -3.22
C GLY A 64 -13.81 13.07 -4.06
N TRP A 65 -13.01 13.28 -5.10
CA TRP A 65 -12.77 12.24 -6.11
C TRP A 65 -12.03 11.04 -5.53
N ARG A 66 -12.45 9.83 -5.94
CA ARG A 66 -11.80 8.55 -5.62
C ARG A 66 -11.92 7.60 -6.81
N PRO A 67 -11.04 6.58 -6.92
CA PRO A 67 -11.16 5.56 -7.96
C PRO A 67 -12.51 4.84 -7.87
N THR A 68 -13.22 4.77 -9.00
CA THR A 68 -14.49 4.06 -9.16
C THR A 68 -14.55 3.40 -10.54
N GLY A 69 -15.56 2.55 -10.77
CA GLY A 69 -15.81 1.96 -12.09
C GLY A 69 -14.58 1.20 -12.63
N PRO A 70 -14.24 1.33 -13.92
CA PRO A 70 -13.15 0.59 -14.55
C PRO A 70 -11.79 0.74 -13.85
N LEU A 71 -11.44 1.96 -13.42
CA LEU A 71 -10.15 2.24 -12.78
C LEU A 71 -9.97 1.45 -11.48
N LEU A 72 -11.04 1.34 -10.69
CA LEU A 72 -11.03 0.53 -9.47
C LEU A 72 -10.87 -0.97 -9.76
N HIS A 73 -11.40 -1.46 -10.89
CA HIS A 73 -11.23 -2.87 -11.28
C HIS A 73 -9.79 -3.12 -11.76
N VAL A 74 -9.23 -2.23 -12.56
CA VAL A 74 -7.83 -2.29 -12.97
C VAL A 74 -6.92 -2.33 -11.74
N TYR A 75 -7.16 -1.45 -10.78
CA TYR A 75 -6.44 -1.44 -9.51
C TYR A 75 -6.56 -2.77 -8.76
N ALA A 76 -7.79 -3.25 -8.54
CA ALA A 76 -8.01 -4.48 -7.80
C ALA A 76 -7.33 -5.68 -8.47
N VAL A 77 -7.56 -5.86 -9.79
CA VAL A 77 -6.93 -6.93 -10.56
C VAL A 77 -5.41 -6.83 -10.49
N ALA A 78 -4.84 -5.63 -10.62
CA ALA A 78 -3.39 -5.42 -10.49
C ALA A 78 -2.89 -5.84 -9.11
N SER A 79 -3.56 -5.45 -8.02
CA SER A 79 -3.18 -5.81 -6.66
C SER A 79 -3.26 -7.32 -6.41
N PHE A 80 -4.32 -7.98 -6.86
CA PHE A 80 -4.46 -9.44 -6.72
C PHE A 80 -3.44 -10.20 -7.58
N ALA A 81 -3.28 -9.83 -8.85
CA ALA A 81 -2.29 -10.44 -9.73
C ALA A 81 -0.87 -10.26 -9.20
N THR A 82 -0.56 -9.10 -8.63
CA THR A 82 0.72 -8.83 -7.98
C THR A 82 0.93 -9.70 -6.75
N ALA A 83 -0.08 -9.87 -5.90
CA ALA A 83 0.00 -10.76 -4.73
C ALA A 83 0.23 -12.22 -5.14
N VAL A 84 -0.47 -12.68 -6.19
CA VAL A 84 -0.24 -14.02 -6.78
C VAL A 84 1.19 -14.14 -7.32
N ALA A 85 1.68 -13.13 -8.05
CA ALA A 85 3.06 -13.11 -8.52
C ALA A 85 4.06 -13.16 -7.35
N PHE A 86 3.84 -12.40 -6.28
CA PHE A 86 4.69 -12.49 -5.09
C PHE A 86 4.69 -13.88 -4.48
N ALA A 87 3.54 -14.53 -4.38
CA ALA A 87 3.43 -15.87 -3.80
C ALA A 87 4.15 -16.94 -4.64
N LEU A 88 4.12 -16.81 -5.98
CA LEU A 88 4.66 -17.81 -6.90
C LEU A 88 6.16 -17.64 -7.22
N GLN A 89 6.65 -16.40 -7.26
CA GLN A 89 8.00 -16.09 -7.78
C GLN A 89 8.74 -15.03 -6.96
N GLY A 90 8.17 -14.58 -5.83
CA GLY A 90 8.76 -13.51 -5.03
C GLY A 90 8.87 -12.19 -5.81
N TYR A 91 9.97 -11.47 -5.61
CA TYR A 91 10.21 -10.15 -6.21
C TYR A 91 10.75 -10.30 -7.65
N ALA A 92 9.84 -10.49 -8.61
CA ALA A 92 10.13 -10.76 -10.00
C ALA A 92 9.37 -9.83 -10.96
N LEU A 93 9.56 -9.98 -12.27
CA LEU A 93 9.00 -9.07 -13.28
C LEU A 93 7.49 -8.89 -13.14
N GLY A 94 6.74 -9.97 -12.90
CA GLY A 94 5.29 -9.91 -12.74
C GLY A 94 4.84 -9.06 -11.55
N SER A 95 5.52 -9.17 -10.40
CA SER A 95 5.19 -8.36 -9.22
C SER A 95 5.60 -6.89 -9.39
N ILE A 96 6.66 -6.63 -10.17
CA ILE A 96 7.09 -5.26 -10.52
C ILE A 96 6.05 -4.60 -11.41
N LEU A 97 5.67 -5.23 -12.53
CA LEU A 97 4.71 -4.67 -13.48
C LEU A 97 3.35 -4.38 -12.83
N GLY A 98 2.85 -5.32 -12.03
CA GLY A 98 1.60 -5.13 -11.32
C GLY A 98 1.68 -4.03 -10.24
N SER A 99 2.80 -3.94 -9.52
CA SER A 99 3.03 -2.83 -8.56
C SER A 99 3.12 -1.47 -9.25
N THR A 100 3.70 -1.41 -10.46
CA THR A 100 3.74 -0.18 -11.27
C THR A 100 2.33 0.25 -11.66
N LEU A 101 1.45 -0.68 -12.03
CA LEU A 101 0.05 -0.34 -12.34
C LEU A 101 -0.70 0.20 -11.12
N VAL A 102 -0.49 -0.40 -9.94
CA VAL A 102 -1.01 0.13 -8.65
C VAL A 102 -0.50 1.56 -8.43
N ALA A 103 0.79 1.80 -8.62
CA ALA A 103 1.41 3.12 -8.48
C ALA A 103 0.82 4.15 -9.45
N VAL A 104 0.53 3.78 -10.70
CA VAL A 104 -0.12 4.65 -11.69
C VAL A 104 -1.52 5.06 -11.23
N VAL A 105 -2.35 4.11 -10.77
CA VAL A 105 -3.70 4.44 -10.26
C VAL A 105 -3.61 5.42 -9.10
N TRP A 106 -2.60 5.26 -8.24
CA TRP A 106 -2.36 6.15 -7.12
C TRP A 106 -1.89 7.53 -7.52
N GLY A 107 -1.02 7.64 -8.52
CA GLY A 107 -0.64 8.92 -9.11
C GLY A 107 -1.87 9.65 -9.66
N VAL A 108 -2.75 8.95 -10.37
CA VAL A 108 -4.04 9.50 -10.83
C VAL A 108 -4.91 9.94 -9.65
N PHE A 109 -4.98 9.14 -8.59
CA PHE A 109 -5.72 9.50 -7.38
C PHE A 109 -5.17 10.73 -6.68
N ALA A 110 -3.86 10.81 -6.45
CA ALA A 110 -3.23 11.98 -5.83
C ALA A 110 -3.45 13.25 -6.68
N TRP A 111 -3.29 13.15 -7.99
CA TRP A 111 -3.53 14.26 -8.92
C TRP A 111 -4.98 14.76 -8.84
N ARG A 112 -5.96 13.85 -8.83
CA ARG A 112 -7.39 14.19 -8.84
C ARG A 112 -7.97 14.51 -7.45
N ALA A 113 -7.40 13.94 -6.38
CA ALA A 113 -7.76 14.29 -5.02
C ALA A 113 -7.43 15.76 -4.74
N GLY A 114 -6.38 16.29 -5.38
CA GLY A 114 -6.17 17.73 -5.51
C GLY A 114 -5.09 18.25 -4.58
N PHE A 115 -3.84 18.19 -5.05
CA PHE A 115 -2.68 18.77 -4.38
C PHE A 115 -2.88 20.26 -4.04
N THR A 116 -3.57 20.99 -4.92
CA THR A 116 -3.89 22.42 -4.72
C THR A 116 -4.84 22.69 -3.56
N ARG A 117 -5.69 21.72 -3.16
CA ARG A 117 -6.56 21.87 -1.99
C ARG A 117 -5.79 21.74 -0.69
N TRP A 118 -4.81 20.84 -0.64
CA TRP A 118 -3.90 20.75 0.50
C TRP A 118 -3.13 22.06 0.71
N LEU A 119 -2.63 22.68 -0.35
CA LEU A 119 -1.95 24.00 -0.26
C LEU A 119 -2.86 25.12 0.27
N ARG A 120 -4.18 24.97 0.17
CA ARG A 120 -5.18 25.90 0.72
C ARG A 120 -5.53 25.61 2.18
N GLY A 121 -4.88 24.64 2.82
CA GLY A 121 -5.09 24.28 4.22
C GLY A 121 -6.09 23.15 4.45
N ASP A 122 -6.63 22.53 3.38
CA ASP A 122 -7.54 21.40 3.56
C ASP A 122 -6.77 20.13 3.96
N TRP A 123 -6.68 19.89 5.26
CA TRP A 123 -5.99 18.75 5.87
C TRP A 123 -6.32 17.39 5.23
N GLU A 124 -7.60 17.13 4.94
CA GLU A 124 -8.04 15.86 4.36
C GLU A 124 -7.29 15.56 3.05
N HIS A 125 -6.91 16.58 2.29
CA HIS A 125 -6.21 16.44 1.01
C HIS A 125 -4.70 16.21 1.14
N ALA A 126 -4.15 16.13 2.36
CA ALA A 126 -2.76 15.76 2.59
C ALA A 126 -2.41 14.32 2.13
N VAL A 127 -3.44 13.52 1.84
CA VAL A 127 -3.31 12.23 1.14
C VAL A 127 -2.54 12.38 -0.19
N ALA A 128 -2.78 13.46 -0.95
CA ALA A 128 -2.16 13.66 -2.26
C ALA A 128 -0.63 13.85 -2.19
N PRO A 129 -0.08 14.83 -1.41
CA PRO A 129 1.37 14.96 -1.26
C PRO A 129 2.00 13.73 -0.60
N ALA A 130 1.31 13.06 0.33
CA ALA A 130 1.81 11.83 0.95
C ALA A 130 2.01 10.71 -0.08
N ILE A 131 1.03 10.50 -0.97
CA ILE A 131 1.15 9.53 -2.05
C ILE A 131 2.29 9.88 -3.00
N VAL A 132 2.39 11.14 -3.43
CA VAL A 132 3.46 11.58 -4.33
C VAL A 132 4.83 11.34 -3.69
N LEU A 133 5.01 11.77 -2.44
CA LEU A 133 6.26 11.60 -1.70
C LEU A 133 6.61 10.12 -1.53
N ALA A 134 5.64 9.27 -1.20
CA ALA A 134 5.84 7.83 -1.14
C ALA A 134 6.26 7.26 -2.50
N LEU A 135 5.58 7.63 -3.59
CA LEU A 135 5.92 7.14 -4.93
C LEU A 135 7.37 7.46 -5.35
N CYS A 136 7.97 8.53 -4.84
CA CYS A 136 9.39 8.85 -5.05
C CYS A 136 10.35 7.77 -4.50
N PHE A 137 9.92 6.94 -3.56
CA PHE A 137 10.73 5.83 -3.02
C PHE A 137 10.68 4.57 -3.91
N VAL A 138 9.74 4.46 -4.85
CA VAL A 138 9.60 3.27 -5.70
C VAL A 138 10.83 3.04 -6.59
N PRO A 139 11.37 4.05 -7.33
CA PRO A 139 12.56 3.83 -8.15
C PRO A 139 13.81 3.46 -7.33
N PRO A 140 14.14 4.16 -6.22
CA PRO A 140 15.24 3.74 -5.35
C PRO A 140 15.08 2.30 -4.82
N VAL A 141 13.88 1.90 -4.37
CA VAL A 141 13.62 0.52 -3.95
C VAL A 141 13.93 -0.47 -5.07
N ALA A 142 13.46 -0.21 -6.29
CA ALA A 142 13.73 -1.08 -7.43
C ALA A 142 15.24 -1.21 -7.74
N VAL A 143 16.01 -0.12 -7.62
CA VAL A 143 17.46 -0.12 -7.84
C VAL A 143 18.22 -0.87 -6.74
N PHE A 144 17.86 -0.65 -5.47
CA PHE A 144 18.59 -1.18 -4.32
C PHE A 144 18.16 -2.60 -3.92
N THR A 145 17.00 -3.10 -4.36
CA THR A 145 16.51 -4.45 -3.99
C THR A 145 17.53 -5.56 -4.21
N ARG A 146 18.37 -5.46 -5.26
CA ARG A 146 19.43 -6.44 -5.55
C ARG A 146 20.82 -6.04 -5.05
N LYS A 147 21.07 -4.74 -4.87
CA LYS A 147 22.41 -4.20 -4.55
C LYS A 147 22.64 -4.07 -3.05
N ASP A 148 21.62 -3.62 -2.33
CA ASP A 148 21.63 -3.43 -0.88
C ASP A 148 20.21 -3.73 -0.34
N PRO A 149 19.95 -5.01 0.01
CA PRO A 149 18.65 -5.43 0.53
C PRO A 149 18.27 -4.72 1.83
N ALA A 150 19.25 -4.33 2.67
CA ALA A 150 18.98 -3.65 3.93
C ALA A 150 18.44 -2.24 3.68
N LEU A 151 19.10 -1.48 2.80
CA LEU A 151 18.63 -0.16 2.37
C LEU A 151 17.27 -0.25 1.67
N ALA A 152 17.07 -1.22 0.78
CA ALA A 152 15.78 -1.44 0.14
C ALA A 152 14.64 -1.69 1.14
N GLN A 153 14.88 -2.49 2.19
CA GLN A 153 13.89 -2.70 3.26
C GLN A 153 13.60 -1.41 4.02
N ALA A 154 14.61 -0.61 4.36
CA ALA A 154 14.42 0.69 5.01
C ALA A 154 13.56 1.63 4.13
N LEU A 155 13.86 1.72 2.83
CA LEU A 155 13.09 2.53 1.88
C LEU A 155 11.64 2.05 1.74
N VAL A 156 11.39 0.74 1.70
CA VAL A 156 10.02 0.18 1.69
C VAL A 156 9.27 0.51 2.97
N ARG A 157 9.91 0.45 4.14
CA ARG A 157 9.29 0.85 5.41
C ARG A 157 8.92 2.33 5.41
N THR A 158 9.80 3.20 4.94
CA THR A 158 9.53 4.63 4.79
C THR A 158 8.37 4.88 3.85
N PHE A 159 8.39 4.23 2.68
CA PHE A 159 7.29 4.26 1.72
C PHE A 159 5.95 3.87 2.34
N LEU A 160 5.87 2.71 3.02
CA LEU A 160 4.61 2.26 3.64
C LEU A 160 4.17 3.17 4.79
N SER A 161 5.12 3.69 5.59
CA SER A 161 4.83 4.58 6.71
C SER A 161 4.26 5.91 6.23
N LEU A 162 4.84 6.48 5.17
CA LEU A 162 4.31 7.68 4.52
C LEU A 162 2.89 7.46 4.00
N LEU A 163 2.55 6.26 3.57
CA LEU A 163 1.20 5.97 3.08
C LEU A 163 0.22 5.69 4.20
N LEU A 164 0.60 4.91 5.20
CA LEU A 164 -0.27 4.69 6.36
C LEU A 164 -0.53 5.98 7.11
N VAL A 165 0.53 6.68 7.48
CA VAL A 165 0.36 7.92 8.23
C VAL A 165 -0.17 8.98 7.29
N GLY A 166 0.52 9.25 6.19
CA GLY A 166 0.22 10.32 5.24
C GLY A 166 -1.11 10.20 4.51
N ALA A 167 -1.57 8.99 4.18
CA ALA A 167 -2.83 8.78 3.48
C ALA A 167 -3.95 8.22 4.37
N ALA A 168 -3.68 7.31 5.31
CA ALA A 168 -4.75 6.77 6.16
C ALA A 168 -5.19 7.76 7.25
N LEU A 169 -4.24 8.45 7.89
CA LEU A 169 -4.56 9.34 9.01
C LEU A 169 -5.51 10.48 8.60
N PRO A 170 -5.31 11.21 7.47
CA PRO A 170 -6.26 12.24 7.07
C PRO A 170 -7.66 11.70 6.76
N VAL A 171 -7.75 10.48 6.22
CA VAL A 171 -9.02 9.81 5.92
C VAL A 171 -9.76 9.44 7.21
N CYS A 172 -9.05 8.90 8.21
CA CYS A 172 -9.64 8.43 9.46
C CYS A 172 -10.05 9.58 10.40
N VAL A 173 -9.24 10.63 10.46
CA VAL A 173 -9.43 11.75 11.39
C VAL A 173 -10.38 12.81 10.82
N GLY A 174 -10.44 12.92 9.49
CA GLY A 174 -11.28 13.89 8.80
C GLY A 174 -10.94 15.35 9.14
N ARG A 175 -11.84 16.27 8.80
CA ARG A 175 -11.66 17.72 9.03
C ARG A 175 -11.47 18.13 10.52
N GLY A 176 -11.97 17.34 11.46
CA GLY A 176 -12.12 17.75 12.86
C GLY A 176 -10.92 17.49 13.79
N GLY A 177 -9.89 16.77 13.34
CA GLY A 177 -8.78 16.35 14.21
C GLY A 177 -7.39 16.55 13.64
N ALA A 178 -7.19 17.52 12.74
CA ALA A 178 -5.92 17.78 12.08
C ALA A 178 -4.76 17.83 13.11
N PRO A 179 -3.85 16.83 13.13
CA PRO A 179 -2.59 16.95 13.83
C PRO A 179 -1.78 18.03 13.12
N GLY A 180 -1.24 18.99 13.87
CA GLY A 180 -0.56 20.16 13.30
C GLY A 180 0.51 19.81 12.26
N VAL A 181 0.97 20.81 11.49
CA VAL A 181 1.85 20.74 10.30
C VAL A 181 3.06 19.76 10.39
N LEU A 182 3.55 19.45 11.59
CA LEU A 182 4.74 18.62 11.81
C LEU A 182 4.52 17.11 11.76
N TRP A 183 3.29 16.64 11.61
CA TRP A 183 2.96 15.20 11.63
C TRP A 183 3.64 14.38 10.50
N LEU A 184 3.78 14.92 9.28
CA LEU A 184 4.40 14.25 8.13
C LEU A 184 5.92 14.11 8.34
N PRO A 185 6.65 15.18 8.72
CA PRO A 185 8.03 15.09 9.17
C PRO A 185 8.20 14.11 10.34
N ALA A 186 7.33 14.15 11.34
CA ALA A 186 7.38 13.26 12.50
C ALA A 186 7.17 11.79 12.10
N ALA A 187 6.22 11.50 11.21
CA ALA A 187 5.98 10.17 10.67
C ALA A 187 7.17 9.65 9.85
N THR A 188 7.79 10.54 9.08
CA THR A 188 8.98 10.21 8.26
C THR A 188 10.17 9.91 9.16
N LEU A 189 10.41 10.73 10.19
CA LEU A 189 11.49 10.53 11.15
C LEU A 189 11.27 9.28 12.02
N ALA A 190 10.04 9.04 12.47
CA ALA A 190 9.69 7.82 13.20
C ALA A 190 9.91 6.56 12.36
N ALA A 191 9.59 6.60 11.06
CA ALA A 191 9.84 5.50 10.14
C ALA A 191 11.34 5.22 9.91
N LEU A 192 12.17 6.27 9.99
CA LEU A 192 13.62 6.16 9.84
C LEU A 192 14.34 5.74 11.12
N GLY A 193 13.77 6.03 12.30
CA GLY A 193 14.39 5.76 13.61
C GLY A 193 14.11 4.38 14.22
N GLY A 194 13.20 3.58 13.65
CA GLY A 194 12.83 2.24 14.15
C GLY A 194 13.80 1.12 13.74
N GLY A 195 15.10 1.34 13.93
CA GLY A 195 16.21 0.40 13.65
C GLY A 195 16.46 -0.57 14.78
#